data_AF-A0AAV4P0F4-F1
#
_entry.id   AF-A0AAV4P0F4-F1
#
_cell.length_a   1.000
_cell.length_b   1.000
_cell.length_c   1.000
_cell.angle_alpha   90.00
_cell.angle_beta   90.00
_cell.angle_gamma   90.00
#
_symmetry.space_group_name_H-M   'P 1'
#
loop_
_entity.id
_entity.type
_entity.pdbx_description
1 polymer ?
#
loop_
_entity_poly.entity_id
_entity_poly.type
_entity_poly.pdbx_seq_one_letter_code
_entity_poly.pdbx_strand_id
1 'polypeptide(L)'
;MHLIAQIHLLGNIAIWYSATFALVLYLSVFVFYLLRRRRQCYDIPEDVWDKFCIAGKVFLLGYFLHFIPYFFVDRTLFLHHYLPAYLFKLLLLVTLIEHISYLVCLVKYNFLQSLLRRVFIIGILVWIGIVLYTFRAFVTFCYGTFPLSSQQVLQLRWKDTWDFIIHVP
;
A
#
# COMPACT_ATOMS: atom_id res chain seq x y z
N MET A 1 0.66 37.67 -15.63
CA MET A 1 -0.05 36.37 -15.67
C MET A 1 0.15 35.72 -14.31
N HIS A 2 -0.86 35.75 -13.43
CA HIS A 2 -0.72 35.14 -12.10
C HIS A 2 -0.74 33.62 -12.27
N LEU A 3 0.40 32.97 -12.07
CA LEU A 3 0.44 31.52 -12.04
C LEU A 3 -0.31 31.05 -10.77
N ILE A 4 -1.46 30.43 -10.96
CA ILE A 4 -2.30 29.92 -9.87
C ILE A 4 -1.74 28.56 -9.45
N ALA A 5 -1.48 28.38 -8.15
CA ALA A 5 -1.08 27.09 -7.62
C ALA A 5 -2.29 26.12 -7.62
N GLN A 6 -2.10 24.91 -8.13
CA GLN A 6 -3.13 23.88 -8.24
C GLN A 6 -2.96 22.82 -7.15
N ILE A 7 -4.06 22.47 -6.48
CA ILE A 7 -4.09 21.41 -5.46
C ILE A 7 -4.81 20.19 -6.05
N HIS A 8 -4.15 19.04 -6.04
CA HIS A 8 -4.72 17.78 -6.53
C HIS A 8 -4.69 16.71 -5.43
N LEU A 9 -5.83 16.05 -5.22
CA LEU A 9 -5.91 14.87 -4.36
C LEU A 9 -5.31 13.67 -5.10
N LEU A 10 -4.03 13.42 -4.89
CA LEU A 10 -3.30 12.30 -5.49
C LEU A 10 -2.64 11.45 -4.39
N GLY A 11 -2.96 10.17 -4.37
CA GLY A 11 -2.36 9.24 -3.41
C GLY A 11 -0.89 8.96 -3.74
N ASN A 12 -0.07 8.67 -2.73
CA ASN A 12 1.30 8.24 -2.95
C ASN A 12 1.30 6.89 -3.70
N ILE A 13 1.76 6.92 -4.95
CA ILE A 13 1.62 5.79 -5.88
C ILE A 13 2.36 4.54 -5.37
N ALA A 14 3.51 4.73 -4.72
CA ALA A 14 4.29 3.63 -4.17
C ALA A 14 3.52 2.92 -3.05
N ILE A 15 2.94 3.68 -2.11
CA ILE A 15 2.11 3.11 -1.05
C ILE A 15 0.87 2.43 -1.65
N TRP A 16 0.25 3.03 -2.67
CA TRP A 16 -0.97 2.49 -3.29
C TRP A 16 -0.75 1.10 -3.88
N TYR A 17 0.32 0.95 -4.67
CA TYR A 17 0.66 -0.34 -5.26
C TYR A 17 1.10 -1.34 -4.20
N SER A 18 1.91 -0.94 -3.21
CA SER A 18 2.34 -1.82 -2.12
C SER A 18 1.16 -2.33 -1.29
N ALA A 19 0.20 -1.48 -0.96
CA ALA A 19 -1.00 -1.88 -0.21
C ALA A 19 -1.91 -2.81 -1.03
N THR A 20 -1.96 -2.63 -2.35
CA THR A 20 -2.71 -3.52 -3.25
C THR A 20 -2.03 -4.87 -3.39
N PHE A 21 -0.70 -4.88 -3.54
CA PHE A 21 0.09 -6.10 -3.54
C PHE A 21 -0.04 -6.87 -2.22
N ALA A 22 0.00 -6.16 -1.08
CA ALA A 22 -0.17 -6.79 0.23
C ALA A 22 -1.52 -7.47 0.40
N LEU A 23 -2.60 -6.91 -0.14
CA LEU A 23 -3.92 -7.55 -0.16
C LEU A 23 -3.87 -8.91 -0.86
N VAL A 24 -3.30 -8.96 -2.07
CA VAL A 24 -3.19 -10.20 -2.87
C VAL A 24 -2.26 -11.21 -2.19
N LEU A 25 -1.12 -10.74 -1.68
CA LEU A 25 -0.13 -11.58 -1.02
C LEU A 25 -0.70 -12.16 0.29
N TYR A 26 -1.41 -11.36 1.09
CA TYR A 26 -2.08 -11.84 2.29
C TYR A 26 -3.08 -12.96 1.97
N LEU A 27 -3.95 -12.76 0.98
CA LEU A 27 -4.93 -13.78 0.57
C LEU A 27 -4.24 -15.07 0.11
N SER A 28 -3.16 -14.95 -0.66
CA SER A 28 -2.37 -16.09 -1.13
C SER A 28 -1.73 -16.86 0.02
N VAL A 29 -1.11 -16.17 0.97
CA VAL A 29 -0.50 -16.77 2.17
C VAL A 29 -1.57 -17.39 3.07
N PHE A 30 -2.73 -16.74 3.23
CA PHE A 30 -3.85 -17.26 4.01
C PHE A 30 -4.37 -18.58 3.42
N VAL A 31 -4.63 -18.63 2.11
CA VAL A 31 -5.04 -19.87 1.43
C VAL A 31 -3.96 -20.96 1.57
N PHE A 32 -2.69 -20.60 1.40
CA PHE A 32 -1.58 -21.53 1.61
C PHE A 32 -1.58 -22.14 3.01
N TYR A 33 -1.73 -21.32 4.06
CA TYR A 33 -1.82 -21.84 5.43
C TYR A 33 -3.04 -22.72 5.67
N LEU A 34 -4.20 -22.35 5.13
CA LEU A 34 -5.40 -23.19 5.22
C LEU A 34 -5.15 -24.57 4.59
N LEU A 35 -4.53 -24.62 3.41
CA LEU A 35 -4.20 -25.87 2.73
C LEU A 35 -3.20 -26.72 3.53
N ARG A 36 -2.19 -26.10 4.15
CA ARG A 36 -1.21 -26.82 4.98
C ARG A 36 -1.80 -27.33 6.28
N ARG A 37 -2.62 -26.53 6.96
CA ARG A 37 -3.37 -26.96 8.15
C ARG A 37 -4.36 -28.08 7.85
N ARG A 38 -5.02 -28.06 6.67
CA ARG A 38 -5.85 -29.19 6.21
C ARG A 38 -5.06 -30.50 6.08
N ARG A 39 -3.76 -30.42 5.75
CA ARG A 39 -2.81 -31.54 5.71
C ARG A 39 -2.13 -31.81 7.06
N GLN A 40 -2.66 -31.27 8.16
CA GLN A 40 -2.11 -31.40 9.51
C GLN A 40 -0.65 -30.89 9.65
N CYS A 41 -0.25 -29.95 8.77
CA CYS A 41 1.05 -29.29 8.83
C CYS A 41 0.89 -27.92 9.50
N TYR A 42 1.44 -27.76 10.70
CA TYR A 42 1.38 -26.54 11.49
C TYR A 42 2.73 -25.82 11.46
N ASP A 43 2.92 -24.93 10.47
CA ASP A 43 4.20 -24.23 10.26
C ASP A 43 4.50 -23.13 11.28
N ILE A 44 3.44 -22.53 11.82
CA ILE A 44 3.53 -21.44 12.79
C ILE A 44 2.77 -21.82 14.07
N PRO A 45 3.20 -21.31 15.23
CA PRO A 45 2.48 -21.45 16.49
C PRO A 45 1.03 -20.95 16.41
N GLU A 46 0.16 -21.50 17.26
CA GLU A 46 -1.28 -21.18 17.22
C GLU A 46 -1.56 -19.72 17.58
N ASP A 47 -0.79 -19.12 18.49
CA ASP A 47 -0.96 -17.72 18.86
C ASP A 47 -0.66 -16.76 17.70
N VAL A 48 0.34 -17.08 16.87
CA VAL A 48 0.68 -16.31 15.67
C VAL A 48 -0.37 -16.49 14.58
N TRP A 49 -0.86 -17.72 14.42
CA TRP A 49 -1.95 -18.01 13.50
C TRP A 49 -3.24 -17.26 13.85
N ASP A 50 -3.62 -17.25 15.13
CA ASP A 50 -4.80 -16.54 15.61
C ASP A 50 -4.68 -15.04 15.37
N LYS A 51 -3.52 -14.45 15.69
CA LYS A 51 -3.22 -13.04 15.39
C LYS A 51 -3.34 -12.76 13.88
N PHE A 52 -2.76 -13.60 13.04
CA PHE A 52 -2.83 -13.47 11.57
C PHE A 52 -4.28 -13.54 11.06
N CYS A 53 -5.08 -14.46 11.61
CA CYS A 53 -6.50 -14.60 11.25
C CYS A 53 -7.36 -13.43 11.74
N ILE A 54 -7.13 -12.95 12.97
CA ILE A 54 -7.85 -11.81 13.53
C ILE A 54 -7.55 -10.56 12.70
N ALA A 55 -6.28 -10.30 12.39
CA ALA A 55 -5.90 -9.17 11.55
C ALA A 55 -6.54 -9.24 10.16
N GLY A 56 -6.52 -10.42 9.52
CA GLY A 56 -7.23 -10.64 8.26
C GLY A 56 -8.72 -10.36 8.35
N LYS A 57 -9.39 -10.93 9.36
CA LYS A 57 -10.82 -10.71 9.59
C LYS A 57 -11.12 -9.22 9.73
N VAL A 58 -10.40 -8.50 10.59
CA VAL A 58 -10.65 -7.08 10.85
C VAL A 58 -10.34 -6.23 9.62
N PHE A 59 -9.16 -6.40 9.01
CA PHE A 59 -8.71 -5.51 7.94
C PHE A 59 -9.30 -5.85 6.57
N LEU A 60 -9.46 -7.13 6.22
CA LEU A 60 -10.14 -7.50 4.98
C LEU A 60 -11.63 -7.16 5.05
N LEU A 61 -12.30 -7.50 6.15
CA LEU A 61 -13.72 -7.17 6.29
C LEU A 61 -13.90 -5.65 6.32
N GLY A 62 -13.07 -4.93 7.08
CA GLY A 62 -13.08 -3.46 7.08
C GLY A 62 -12.90 -2.88 5.67
N TYR A 63 -11.95 -3.40 4.89
CA TYR A 63 -11.77 -3.01 3.49
C TYR A 63 -13.00 -3.28 2.65
N PHE A 64 -13.54 -4.50 2.67
CA PHE A 64 -14.68 -4.88 1.85
C PHE A 64 -15.96 -4.15 2.25
N LEU A 65 -16.23 -3.97 3.54
CA LEU A 65 -17.38 -3.20 4.02
C LEU A 65 -17.32 -1.73 3.60
N HIS A 66 -16.13 -1.14 3.47
CA HIS A 66 -15.96 0.23 2.99
C HIS A 66 -15.80 0.31 1.46
N PHE A 67 -15.61 -0.79 0.75
CA PHE A 67 -15.38 -0.78 -0.70
C PHE A 67 -16.59 -1.26 -1.49
N ILE A 68 -17.21 -2.37 -1.07
CA ILE A 68 -18.32 -3.03 -1.76
C ILE A 68 -19.56 -2.13 -1.88
N PRO A 69 -20.01 -1.38 -0.85
CA PRO A 69 -21.22 -0.57 -0.98
C PRO A 69 -21.17 0.43 -2.13
N TYR A 70 -19.98 0.96 -2.46
CA TYR A 70 -19.82 1.93 -3.54
C TYR A 70 -20.10 1.39 -4.94
N PHE A 71 -20.14 0.07 -5.14
CA PHE A 71 -20.57 -0.52 -6.42
C PHE A 71 -22.09 -0.46 -6.62
N PHE A 72 -22.87 -0.23 -5.56
CA PHE A 72 -24.34 -0.22 -5.60
C PHE A 72 -24.94 1.19 -5.48
N VAL A 73 -24.12 2.23 -5.52
CA VAL A 73 -24.57 3.62 -5.39
C VAL A 73 -24.50 4.31 -6.75
N ASP A 74 -25.66 4.77 -7.24
CA ASP A 74 -25.79 5.49 -8.52
C ASP A 74 -25.45 6.98 -8.39
N ARG A 75 -24.26 7.30 -7.87
CA ARG A 75 -23.77 8.69 -7.78
C ARG A 75 -22.32 8.80 -8.23
N THR A 76 -21.90 10.01 -8.57
CA THR A 76 -20.51 10.29 -8.92
C THR A 76 -19.60 10.04 -7.72
N LEU A 77 -18.59 9.17 -7.90
CA LEU A 77 -17.60 8.84 -6.88
C LEU A 77 -16.25 9.48 -7.21
N PHE A 78 -15.67 10.10 -6.20
CA PHE A 78 -14.32 10.66 -6.25
C PHE A 78 -13.37 9.87 -5.35
N LEU A 79 -12.06 10.04 -5.57
CA LEU A 79 -11.00 9.31 -4.88
C LEU A 79 -11.10 9.32 -3.35
N HIS A 80 -11.58 10.42 -2.75
CA HIS A 80 -11.70 10.53 -1.30
C HIS A 80 -12.68 9.51 -0.69
N HIS A 81 -13.70 9.06 -1.44
CA HIS A 81 -14.63 8.03 -0.99
C HIS A 81 -13.93 6.67 -0.78
N TYR A 82 -12.84 6.43 -1.50
CA TYR A 82 -12.03 5.21 -1.39
C TYR A 82 -11.03 5.26 -0.22
N LEU A 83 -10.72 6.44 0.33
CA LEU A 83 -9.72 6.58 1.40
C LEU A 83 -10.01 5.76 2.67
N PRO A 84 -11.26 5.67 3.17
CA PRO A 84 -11.57 4.81 4.31
C PRO A 84 -11.23 3.34 4.06
N ALA A 85 -11.61 2.80 2.90
CA ALA A 85 -11.26 1.43 2.50
C ALA A 85 -9.73 1.28 2.37
N TYR A 86 -9.07 2.29 1.80
CA TYR A 86 -7.62 2.30 1.63
C TYR A 86 -6.84 2.20 2.96
N LEU A 87 -7.32 2.83 4.05
CA LEU A 87 -6.69 2.72 5.37
C LEU A 87 -6.61 1.27 5.86
N PHE A 88 -7.66 0.47 5.66
CA PHE A 88 -7.64 -0.94 6.03
C PHE A 88 -6.59 -1.73 5.23
N LYS A 89 -6.38 -1.40 3.94
CA LYS A 89 -5.29 -1.99 3.15
C LYS A 89 -3.91 -1.60 3.67
N LEU A 90 -3.73 -0.38 4.18
CA LEU A 90 -2.47 0.03 4.80
C LEU A 90 -2.18 -0.73 6.10
N LEU A 91 -3.20 -0.90 6.95
CA LEU A 91 -3.05 -1.69 8.17
C LEU A 91 -2.70 -3.14 7.84
N LEU A 92 -3.36 -3.73 6.82
CA LEU A 92 -3.03 -5.06 6.33
C LEU A 92 -1.59 -5.16 5.81
N LEU A 93 -1.10 -4.14 5.08
CA LEU A 93 0.28 -4.07 4.62
C LEU A 93 1.27 -4.11 5.79
N VAL A 94 1.04 -3.32 6.85
CA VAL A 94 1.91 -3.31 8.03
C VAL A 94 1.92 -4.66 8.73
N THR A 95 0.75 -5.27 8.93
CA THR A 95 0.66 -6.62 9.52
C THR A 95 1.36 -7.68 8.66
N LEU A 96 1.27 -7.58 7.33
CA LEU A 96 1.96 -8.50 6.44
C LEU A 96 3.49 -8.35 6.54
N ILE A 97 3.99 -7.11 6.63
CA ILE A 97 5.42 -6.83 6.84
C ILE A 97 5.88 -7.45 8.17
N GLU A 98 5.14 -7.25 9.25
CA GLU A 98 5.43 -7.86 10.56
C GLU A 98 5.45 -9.40 10.48
N HIS A 99 4.43 -9.98 9.84
CA HIS A 99 4.34 -11.44 9.67
C HIS A 99 5.50 -12.01 8.85
N ILE A 100 5.89 -11.36 7.76
CA ILE A 100 7.05 -11.78 6.96
C ILE A 100 8.33 -11.68 7.78
N SER A 101 8.51 -10.60 8.55
CA SER A 101 9.65 -10.46 9.46
C SER A 101 9.72 -11.61 10.47
N TYR A 102 8.57 -12.00 11.03
CA TYR A 102 8.48 -13.17 11.91
C TYR A 102 8.88 -14.47 11.21
N LEU A 103 8.41 -14.71 9.97
CA LEU A 103 8.80 -15.89 9.20
C LEU A 103 10.30 -15.94 8.89
N VAL A 104 10.92 -14.79 8.62
CA VAL A 104 12.38 -14.68 8.45
C VAL A 104 13.10 -15.10 9.74
N CYS A 105 12.59 -14.70 10.90
CA CYS A 105 13.15 -15.10 12.19
C CYS A 105 13.05 -16.61 12.47
N LEU A 106 12.04 -17.31 11.93
CA LEU A 106 11.87 -18.76 12.11
C LEU A 106 12.87 -19.62 11.31
N VAL A 107 13.62 -19.03 10.38
CA VAL A 107 14.61 -19.77 9.58
C VAL A 107 15.73 -20.30 10.48
N LYS A 108 15.87 -21.64 10.56
CA LYS A 108 16.81 -22.34 11.46
C LYS A 108 18.30 -22.15 11.12
N TYR A 109 18.62 -21.86 9.86
CA TYR A 109 20.01 -21.73 9.41
C TYR A 109 20.53 -20.31 9.70
N ASN A 110 21.40 -20.16 10.70
CA ASN A 110 21.89 -18.86 11.20
C ASN A 110 22.43 -17.92 10.10
N PHE A 111 23.18 -18.46 9.13
CA PHE A 111 23.70 -17.68 8.00
C PHE A 111 22.57 -17.17 7.09
N LEU A 112 21.68 -18.06 6.67
CA LEU A 112 20.56 -17.74 5.78
C LEU A 112 19.57 -16.79 6.47
N GLN A 113 19.25 -17.02 7.74
CA GLN A 113 18.40 -16.16 8.56
C GLN A 113 18.97 -14.74 8.63
N SER A 114 20.28 -14.60 8.89
CA SER A 114 20.94 -13.29 8.95
C SER A 114 20.98 -12.60 7.58
N LEU A 115 21.18 -13.35 6.50
CA LEU A 115 21.11 -12.81 5.14
C LEU A 115 19.70 -12.34 4.80
N LEU A 116 18.68 -13.17 4.98
CA LEU A 116 17.27 -12.83 4.71
C LEU A 116 16.82 -11.64 5.55
N ARG A 117 17.19 -11.58 6.83
CA ARG A 117 16.88 -10.43 7.70
C ARG A 117 17.50 -9.14 7.19
N ARG A 118 18.78 -9.17 6.77
CA ARG A 118 19.45 -8.00 6.18
C ARG A 118 18.79 -7.56 4.89
N VAL A 119 18.53 -8.50 3.98
CA VAL A 119 17.85 -8.23 2.70
C VAL A 119 16.46 -7.64 2.94
N PHE A 120 15.70 -8.19 3.89
CA PHE A 120 14.38 -7.70 4.25
C PHE A 120 14.44 -6.26 4.79
N ILE A 121 15.33 -5.98 5.76
CA ILE A 121 15.49 -4.64 6.33
C ILE A 121 15.92 -3.63 5.25
N ILE A 122 16.90 -3.98 4.41
CA ILE A 122 17.34 -3.12 3.30
C ILE A 122 16.17 -2.88 2.33
N GLY A 123 15.39 -3.90 2.01
CA GLY A 123 14.20 -3.77 1.16
C GLY A 123 13.17 -2.80 1.73
N ILE A 124 12.91 -2.86 3.05
CA ILE A 124 12.01 -1.91 3.73
C ILE A 124 12.58 -0.49 3.70
N LEU A 125 13.87 -0.30 3.93
CA LEU A 125 14.52 1.02 3.87
C LEU A 125 14.47 1.62 2.46
N VAL A 126 14.74 0.81 1.43
CA VAL A 126 14.60 1.22 0.03
C VAL A 126 13.17 1.60 -0.28
N TRP A 127 12.19 0.81 0.15
CA TRP A 127 10.78 1.10 -0.02
C TRP A 127 10.37 2.43 0.65
N ILE A 128 10.80 2.68 1.90
CA ILE A 128 10.59 3.96 2.58
C ILE A 128 11.24 5.10 1.78
N GLY A 129 12.44 4.92 1.26
CA GLY A 129 13.11 5.88 0.38
C GLY A 129 12.29 6.23 -0.87
N ILE A 130 11.68 5.23 -1.52
CA ILE A 130 10.80 5.43 -2.69
C ILE A 130 9.53 6.19 -2.28
N VAL A 131 8.93 5.87 -1.14
CA VAL A 131 7.75 6.58 -0.61
C VAL A 131 8.08 8.04 -0.36
N LEU A 132 9.22 8.34 0.29
CA LEU A 132 9.68 9.70 0.55
C LEU A 132 10.02 10.44 -0.73
N TYR A 133 10.68 9.79 -1.70
CA TYR A 133 10.96 10.36 -3.02
C TYR A 133 9.66 10.75 -3.74
N THR A 134 8.68 9.84 -3.78
CA THR A 134 7.37 10.08 -4.37
C THR A 134 6.68 11.25 -3.66
N PHE A 135 6.66 11.26 -2.32
CA PHE A 135 6.09 12.37 -1.58
C PHE A 135 6.76 13.70 -1.92
N ARG A 136 8.09 13.73 -2.03
CA ARG A 136 8.84 14.94 -2.37
C ARG A 136 8.55 15.44 -3.78
N ALA A 137 8.35 14.53 -4.74
CA ALA A 137 7.99 14.87 -6.11
C ALA A 137 6.58 15.49 -6.20
N PHE A 138 5.61 14.97 -5.45
CA PHE A 138 4.21 15.41 -5.48
C PHE A 138 3.84 16.44 -4.40
N VAL A 139 4.79 16.87 -3.56
CA VAL A 139 4.54 17.81 -2.44
C VAL A 139 3.90 19.12 -2.92
N THR A 140 4.31 19.60 -4.09
CA THR A 140 3.80 20.84 -4.69
C THR A 140 2.30 20.74 -5.00
N PHE A 141 1.81 19.56 -5.41
CA PHE A 141 0.38 19.34 -5.66
C PHE A 141 -0.45 19.16 -4.38
N CYS A 142 0.18 18.75 -3.28
CA CYS A 142 -0.50 18.60 -2.00
C CYS A 142 -0.68 19.95 -1.28
N TYR A 143 0.37 20.78 -1.27
CA TYR A 143 0.37 22.04 -0.49
C TYR A 143 0.11 23.28 -1.35
N GLY A 144 0.20 23.20 -2.67
CA GLY A 144 -0.02 24.36 -3.55
C GLY A 144 0.97 25.50 -3.31
N THR A 145 2.20 25.21 -2.88
CA THR A 145 3.16 26.22 -2.40
C THR A 145 3.81 27.02 -3.52
N PHE A 146 4.00 26.41 -4.70
CA PHE A 146 4.66 27.06 -5.83
C PHE A 146 3.84 26.86 -7.11
N PRO A 147 3.70 27.91 -7.94
CA PRO A 147 3.15 27.75 -9.27
C PRO A 147 4.07 26.88 -10.14
N LEU A 148 3.52 25.82 -10.72
CA LEU A 148 4.23 24.95 -11.64
C LEU A 148 4.11 25.47 -13.07
N SER A 149 5.22 25.47 -13.81
CA SER A 149 5.19 25.68 -15.27
C SER A 149 4.55 24.49 -15.98
N SER A 150 3.94 24.71 -17.14
CA SER A 150 3.30 23.66 -17.96
C SER A 150 4.23 22.48 -18.25
N GLN A 151 5.54 22.73 -18.45
CA GLN A 151 6.54 21.68 -18.64
C GLN A 151 6.80 20.85 -17.37
N GLN A 152 6.77 21.47 -16.19
CA GLN A 152 6.96 20.78 -14.91
C GLN A 152 5.73 19.92 -14.56
N VAL A 153 4.53 20.41 -14.87
CA VAL A 153 3.29 19.63 -14.72
C VAL A 153 3.34 18.38 -15.60
N LEU A 154 3.82 18.50 -16.85
CA LEU A 154 4.00 17.36 -17.75
C LEU A 154 5.05 16.35 -17.23
N GLN A 155 6.16 16.81 -16.64
CA GLN A 155 7.16 15.92 -16.05
C GLN A 155 6.65 15.15 -14.82
N LEU A 156 5.68 15.70 -14.09
CA LEU A 156 5.04 15.03 -12.96
C LEU A 156 3.88 14.12 -13.37
N ARG A 157 3.50 14.10 -14.66
CA ARG A 157 2.51 13.17 -15.21
C ARG A 157 3.13 11.79 -15.42
N TRP A 158 3.33 11.07 -14.32
CA TRP A 158 3.91 9.72 -14.32
C TRP A 158 2.97 8.65 -14.89
N LYS A 159 1.69 8.95 -15.04
CA LYS A 159 0.70 8.05 -15.65
C LYS A 159 -0.13 8.82 -16.66
N ASP A 160 -0.34 8.24 -17.83
CA ASP A 160 -1.08 8.90 -18.91
C ASP A 160 -2.55 9.19 -18.56
N THR A 161 -3.13 8.44 -17.63
CA THR A 161 -4.50 8.66 -17.13
C THR A 161 -4.61 9.82 -16.13
N TRP A 162 -3.54 10.56 -15.86
CA TRP A 162 -3.56 11.70 -14.95
C TRP A 162 -3.72 12.99 -15.74
N ASP A 163 -4.93 13.53 -15.72
CA ASP A 163 -5.27 14.80 -16.37
C ASP A 163 -5.04 15.96 -15.38
N PHE A 164 -3.90 16.61 -15.52
CA PHE A 164 -3.61 17.88 -14.85
C PHE A 164 -4.06 19.05 -15.72
N ILE A 165 -4.54 20.13 -15.09
CA ILE A 165 -5.01 21.32 -15.81
C ILE A 165 -3.78 22.09 -16.29
N ILE A 166 -3.48 22.00 -17.59
CA ILE A 166 -2.39 22.75 -18.21
C ILE A 166 -2.96 24.05 -18.77
N HIS A 167 -2.55 25.18 -18.19
CA HIS A 167 -2.79 26.47 -18.81
C HIS A 167 -1.79 26.65 -19.95
N VAL A 168 -2.26 26.51 -21.19
CA VAL A 168 -1.48 26.90 -22.38
C VAL A 168 -1.47 28.42 -22.44
N PRO A 169 -0.31 29.07 -22.62
CA PRO A 169 -0.23 30.52 -22.74
C PRO A 169 -0.98 31.05 -23.96
#